data_AF-A0A946VJC7-F1
#
_entry.id   AF-A0A946VJC7-F1
#
_cell.length_a   1.000
_cell.length_b   1.000
_cell.length_c   1.000
_cell.angle_alpha   90.00
_cell.angle_beta   90.00
_cell.angle_gamma   90.00
#
_symmetry.space_group_name_H-M   'P 1'
#
loop_
_entity.id
_entity.type
_entity.pdbx_description
1 polymer ?
#
loop_
_entity_poly.entity_id
_entity_poly.type
_entity_poly.pdbx_seq_one_letter_code
_entity_poly.pdbx_strand_id
1 'polypeptide(L)'
;MKHTNQALGALLMLAMFSGQVNAQPGNAREPIGPSPYEVVSLWHKPFAEEGFAFGGASGVYAESPDRIFLAQRGETVLPYPIPDDFLGFAGDMGLNVLQAVDRRVWNNCLYT
;
A
#
# COMPACT_ATOMS: atom_id res chain seq x y z
N MET A 1 14.69 -44.84 27.50
CA MET A 1 14.66 -44.85 26.01
C MET A 1 13.47 -44.08 25.41
N LYS A 2 12.23 -44.22 25.91
CA LYS A 2 11.06 -43.46 25.37
C LYS A 2 11.18 -41.92 25.48
N HIS A 3 11.70 -41.41 26.60
CA HIS A 3 11.88 -39.96 26.81
C HIS A 3 12.96 -39.33 25.91
N THR A 4 14.00 -40.09 25.55
CA THR A 4 15.07 -39.64 24.65
C THR A 4 14.57 -39.42 23.23
N ASN A 5 13.68 -40.29 22.74
CA ASN A 5 13.11 -40.17 21.40
C ASN A 5 12.08 -39.03 21.30
N GLN A 6 11.35 -38.73 22.39
CA GLN A 6 10.45 -37.58 22.45
C GLN A 6 11.21 -36.25 22.49
N ALA A 7 12.32 -36.18 23.23
CA ALA A 7 13.19 -35.01 23.26
C ALA A 7 13.82 -34.74 21.87
N LEU A 8 14.23 -35.78 21.17
CA LEU A 8 14.77 -35.67 19.81
C LEU A 8 13.72 -35.19 18.80
N GLY A 9 12.48 -35.70 18.91
CA GLY A 9 11.35 -35.26 18.09
C GLY A 9 10.96 -33.80 18.33
N ALA A 10 10.99 -33.34 19.59
CA ALA A 10 10.74 -31.94 19.93
C ALA A 10 11.83 -31.01 19.37
N LEU A 11 13.11 -31.40 19.46
CA LEU A 11 14.22 -30.64 18.88
C LEU A 11 14.11 -30.53 17.35
N LEU A 12 13.71 -31.61 16.67
CA LEU A 12 13.50 -31.60 15.21
C LEU A 12 12.35 -30.68 14.80
N MET A 13 11.25 -30.63 15.57
CA MET A 13 10.16 -29.70 15.29
C MET A 13 10.55 -28.23 15.51
N LEU A 14 11.28 -27.91 16.59
CA LEU A 14 11.79 -26.55 16.80
C LEU A 14 12.76 -26.10 15.68
N ALA A 15 13.56 -27.02 15.13
CA ALA A 15 14.46 -26.74 14.03
C ALA A 15 13.73 -26.47 12.70
N MET A 16 12.52 -27.00 12.51
CA MET A 16 11.71 -26.74 11.30
C MET A 16 10.95 -25.42 11.36
N PHE A 17 10.56 -24.95 12.55
CA PHE A 17 9.91 -23.64 12.72
C PHE A 17 10.87 -22.44 12.62
N SER A 18 12.16 -22.61 12.95
CA SER A 18 13.14 -21.52 12.88
C SER A 18 13.53 -21.14 11.44
N GLY A 19 13.39 -22.05 10.47
CA GLY A 19 13.67 -21.77 9.06
C GLY A 19 12.67 -20.81 8.40
N GLN A 20 11.42 -20.76 8.89
CA GLN A 20 10.37 -19.92 8.30
C GLN A 20 10.45 -18.45 8.71
N VAL A 21 11.07 -18.13 9.85
CA VAL A 21 11.19 -16.74 10.36
C VAL A 21 12.22 -15.93 9.54
N ASN A 22 13.23 -16.58 8.96
CA ASN A 22 14.24 -15.93 8.11
C ASN A 22 13.89 -15.91 6.61
N ALA A 23 12.79 -16.54 6.20
CA ALA A 23 12.39 -16.68 4.79
C ALA A 23 11.42 -15.59 4.30
N GLN A 24 11.30 -14.48 5.01
CA GLN A 24 10.68 -13.26 4.49
C GLN A 24 11.81 -12.34 4.01
N PRO A 25 12.34 -12.50 2.78
CA PRO A 25 12.94 -11.36 2.15
C PRO A 25 11.79 -10.38 1.94
N GLY A 26 11.71 -9.36 2.79
CA GLY A 26 11.20 -8.08 2.31
C GLY A 26 11.88 -7.83 0.97
N ASN A 27 11.14 -7.34 -0.03
CA ASN A 27 11.55 -7.32 -1.45
C ASN A 27 12.92 -6.65 -1.73
N ALA A 28 13.57 -6.07 -0.72
CA ALA A 28 14.95 -5.65 -0.73
C ALA A 28 15.89 -6.82 -0.34
N ARG A 29 16.57 -7.39 -1.33
CA ARG A 29 17.62 -8.42 -1.15
C ARG A 29 18.90 -7.89 -0.47
N GLU A 30 18.98 -6.58 -0.27
CA GLU A 30 20.11 -5.86 0.32
C GLU A 30 19.57 -4.85 1.35
N PRO A 31 20.40 -4.34 2.28
CA PRO A 31 20.01 -3.21 3.13
C PRO A 31 19.48 -2.08 2.25
N ILE A 32 18.25 -1.64 2.53
CA ILE A 32 17.66 -0.51 1.83
C ILE A 32 18.53 0.71 2.12
N GLY A 33 19.28 1.17 1.10
CA GLY A 33 20.04 2.40 1.17
C GLY A 33 19.13 3.62 1.40
N PRO A 34 19.70 4.80 1.66
CA PRO A 34 18.90 6.01 1.74
C PRO A 34 18.09 6.20 0.44
N SER A 35 16.87 6.71 0.57
CA SER A 35 16.05 7.06 -0.61
C SER A 35 16.86 7.99 -1.52
N PRO A 36 16.96 7.70 -2.83
CA PRO A 36 17.63 8.60 -3.76
C PRO A 36 16.84 9.89 -4.03
N TYR A 37 15.60 9.96 -3.52
CA TYR A 37 14.70 11.10 -3.68
C TYR A 37 14.33 11.69 -2.32
N GLU A 38 14.21 13.01 -2.29
CA GLU A 38 13.57 13.74 -1.20
C GLU A 38 12.05 13.62 -1.35
N VAL A 39 11.38 13.16 -0.28
CA VAL A 39 9.92 13.02 -0.29
C VAL A 39 9.31 14.35 0.11
N VAL A 40 8.58 14.97 -0.82
CA VAL A 40 7.79 16.16 -0.54
C VAL A 40 6.40 15.73 -0.11
N SER A 41 6.10 15.90 1.17
CA SER A 41 4.76 15.63 1.73
C SER A 41 3.72 16.53 1.10
N LEU A 42 2.53 15.98 0.82
CA LEU A 42 1.37 16.73 0.31
C LEU A 42 1.66 17.55 -0.98
N TRP A 43 2.60 17.08 -1.82
CA TRP A 43 2.99 17.79 -3.04
C TRP A 43 1.85 17.85 -4.08
N HIS A 44 1.03 16.80 -4.13
CA HIS A 44 -0.05 16.69 -5.09
C HIS A 44 -1.19 17.65 -4.71
N LYS A 45 -1.73 18.33 -5.72
CA LYS A 45 -3.01 19.03 -5.58
C LYS A 45 -4.12 18.02 -5.81
N PRO A 46 -5.05 17.81 -4.86
CA PRO A 46 -6.21 16.97 -5.09
C PRO A 46 -6.99 17.47 -6.31
N PHE A 47 -7.36 16.55 -7.20
CA PHE A 47 -8.12 16.84 -8.42
C PHE A 47 -9.49 16.14 -8.43
N ALA A 48 -9.76 15.29 -7.44
CA ALA A 48 -11.06 14.65 -7.27
C ALA A 48 -12.09 15.70 -6.83
N GLU A 49 -13.34 15.54 -7.26
CA GLU A 49 -14.44 16.39 -6.82
C GLU A 49 -14.73 16.21 -5.32
N GLU A 50 -15.44 17.17 -4.72
CA GLU A 50 -15.86 17.09 -3.32
C GLU A 50 -16.67 15.79 -3.07
N GLY A 51 -16.36 15.11 -1.97
CA GLY A 51 -16.95 13.79 -1.67
C GLY A 51 -16.11 12.61 -2.17
N PHE A 52 -15.05 12.85 -2.93
CA PHE A 52 -14.19 11.80 -3.49
C PHE A 52 -12.71 12.01 -3.16
N ALA A 53 -11.96 10.91 -3.20
CA ALA A 53 -10.51 10.89 -3.26
C ALA A 53 -10.05 10.00 -4.41
N PHE A 54 -8.82 10.20 -4.89
CA PHE A 54 -8.25 9.33 -5.93
C PHE A 54 -8.26 7.85 -5.49
N GLY A 55 -8.52 6.95 -6.42
CA GLY A 55 -8.52 5.51 -6.17
C GLY A 55 -7.11 4.91 -6.19
N GLY A 56 -7.02 3.58 -6.24
CA GLY A 56 -5.71 2.92 -6.34
C GLY A 56 -4.99 3.32 -7.64
N ALA A 57 -3.83 3.96 -7.52
CA ALA A 57 -2.96 4.32 -8.63
C ALA A 57 -1.80 3.32 -8.75
N SER A 58 -1.63 2.67 -9.90
CA SER A 58 -0.59 1.65 -10.12
C SER A 58 0.62 2.16 -10.89
N GLY A 59 0.58 3.38 -11.40
CA GLY A 59 1.65 3.91 -12.22
C GLY A 59 1.55 5.41 -12.44
N VAL A 60 2.71 6.00 -12.68
CA VAL A 60 2.88 7.39 -13.08
C VAL A 60 3.75 7.40 -14.33
N TYR A 61 3.34 8.11 -15.37
CA TYR A 61 4.13 8.33 -16.57
C TYR A 61 4.37 9.83 -16.74
N ALA A 62 5.64 10.25 -16.70
CA ALA A 62 6.04 11.62 -16.98
C ALA A 62 6.15 11.82 -18.51
N GLU A 63 5.18 12.49 -19.10
CA GLU A 63 5.14 12.74 -20.54
C GLU A 63 5.97 13.98 -20.92
N SER A 64 5.94 15.03 -20.09
CA SER A 64 6.72 16.26 -20.25
C SER A 64 7.01 16.89 -18.88
N PRO A 65 7.89 17.92 -18.79
CA PRO A 65 8.23 18.54 -17.50
C PRO A 65 7.02 19.03 -16.69
N ASP A 66 5.94 19.41 -17.37
CA ASP A 66 4.73 19.97 -16.76
C ASP A 66 3.52 19.02 -16.85
N ARG A 67 3.72 17.75 -17.24
CA ARG A 67 2.62 16.80 -17.39
C ARG A 67 2.99 15.37 -17.00
N ILE A 68 2.14 14.81 -16.15
CA ILE A 68 2.14 13.40 -15.80
C ILE A 68 0.78 12.77 -16.10
N PHE A 69 0.80 11.47 -16.40
CA PHE A 69 -0.38 10.62 -16.42
C PHE A 69 -0.36 9.69 -15.22
N LEU A 70 -1.45 9.65 -14.46
CA LEU A 70 -1.64 8.68 -13.39
C LEU A 70 -2.52 7.55 -13.89
N ALA A 71 -2.00 6.33 -13.83
CA ALA A 71 -2.76 5.12 -14.07
C ALA A 71 -3.57 4.81 -12.80
N GLN A 72 -4.82 5.30 -12.71
CA GLN A 72 -5.70 5.09 -11.56
C GLN A 72 -6.93 4.22 -11.87
N ARG A 73 -7.38 3.48 -10.85
CA ARG A 73 -8.58 2.64 -10.88
C ARG A 73 -9.76 3.34 -10.22
N GLY A 74 -10.29 4.35 -10.90
CA GLY A 74 -11.46 5.06 -10.40
C GLY A 74 -11.12 6.02 -9.25
N GLU A 75 -12.18 6.41 -8.54
CA GLU A 75 -12.11 7.22 -7.32
C GLU A 75 -12.76 6.47 -6.16
N THR A 76 -12.56 6.99 -4.94
CA THR A 76 -13.11 6.44 -3.69
C THR A 76 -14.06 7.45 -3.06
N VAL A 77 -15.30 7.03 -2.80
CA VAL A 77 -16.30 7.81 -2.06
C VAL A 77 -15.85 7.97 -0.60
N LEU A 78 -15.72 9.22 -0.19
CA LEU A 78 -15.32 9.59 1.17
C LEU A 78 -16.50 9.41 2.15
N PRO A 79 -16.20 9.12 3.44
CA PRO A 79 -17.21 9.19 4.49
C PRO A 79 -17.71 10.62 4.66
N TYR A 80 -18.97 10.74 5.10
CA TYR A 80 -19.58 12.02 5.45
C TYR A 80 -19.80 12.10 6.98
N PRO A 81 -19.57 13.26 7.62
CA PRO A 81 -19.03 14.50 7.04
C PRO A 81 -17.53 14.39 6.70
N ILE A 82 -17.08 15.23 5.75
CA ILE A 82 -15.66 15.38 5.43
C ILE A 82 -15.07 16.44 6.37
N PRO A 83 -14.06 16.11 7.20
CA PRO A 83 -13.33 17.10 8.00
C PRO A 83 -12.80 18.30 7.21
N ASP A 84 -12.88 19.49 7.80
CA ASP A 84 -12.37 20.74 7.21
C ASP A 84 -10.84 20.71 6.99
N ASP A 85 -10.12 19.87 7.74
CA ASP A 85 -8.67 19.67 7.67
C ASP A 85 -8.24 18.47 6.83
N PHE A 86 -9.16 17.92 6.02
CA PHE A 86 -8.88 16.80 5.12
C PHE A 86 -7.68 17.07 4.19
N LEU A 87 -6.71 16.16 4.21
CA LEU A 87 -5.47 16.30 3.45
C LEU A 87 -5.60 15.96 1.95
N GLY A 88 -6.79 15.57 1.48
CA GLY A 88 -7.05 15.35 0.06
C GLY A 88 -6.79 13.93 -0.46
N PHE A 89 -6.55 12.96 0.41
CA PHE A 89 -6.33 11.56 0.03
C PHE A 89 -7.00 10.57 0.99
N ALA A 90 -7.53 9.46 0.47
CA ALA A 90 -8.35 8.51 1.23
C ALA A 90 -7.65 7.92 2.47
N GLY A 91 -6.33 7.78 2.44
CA GLY A 91 -5.53 7.28 3.56
C GLY A 91 -5.57 8.18 4.80
N ASP A 92 -5.77 9.48 4.63
CA ASP A 92 -5.97 10.44 5.73
C ASP A 92 -7.24 10.11 6.53
N MET A 93 -8.27 9.63 5.83
CA MET A 93 -9.52 9.15 6.40
C MET A 93 -9.44 7.68 6.89
N GLY A 94 -8.24 7.10 6.92
CA GLY A 94 -8.01 5.70 7.31
C GLY A 94 -8.51 4.67 6.29
N LEU A 95 -8.79 5.08 5.04
CA LEU A 95 -9.28 4.17 4.02
C LEU A 95 -8.14 3.54 3.22
N ASN A 96 -8.21 2.22 3.06
CA ASN A 96 -7.39 1.50 2.09
C ASN A 96 -8.18 1.33 0.79
N VAL A 97 -7.86 2.12 -0.23
CA VAL A 97 -8.54 2.12 -1.54
C VAL A 97 -8.39 0.81 -2.34
N LEU A 98 -7.44 -0.06 -1.95
CA LEU A 98 -7.30 -1.39 -2.54
C LEU A 98 -8.23 -2.42 -1.89
N GLN A 99 -8.65 -2.19 -0.64
CA GLN A 99 -9.48 -3.10 0.15
C GLN A 99 -10.94 -2.65 0.25
N ALA A 100 -11.19 -1.34 0.35
CA ALA A 100 -12.52 -0.72 0.43
C ALA A 100 -13.19 -0.63 -0.96
N VAL A 101 -13.33 -1.77 -1.62
CA VAL A 101 -13.84 -1.88 -2.99
C VAL A 101 -15.30 -1.47 -3.14
N ASP A 102 -16.06 -1.48 -2.04
CA ASP A 102 -17.45 -1.04 -1.93
C ASP A 102 -17.61 0.48 -2.08
N ARG A 103 -16.54 1.24 -1.85
CA ARG A 103 -16.51 2.71 -2.00
C ARG A 103 -16.02 3.17 -3.36
N ARG A 104 -15.66 2.25 -4.25
CA ARG A 104 -15.07 2.59 -5.55
C ARG A 104 -16.13 3.08 -6.53
N VAL A 105 -15.82 4.15 -7.23
CA VAL A 105 -16.57 4.65 -8.41
C VAL A 105 -15.66 4.69 -9.63
N TRP A 106 -16.22 4.42 -10.81
CA TRP A 106 -15.47 4.34 -12.07
C TRP A 106 -15.39 5.70 -12.77
N ASN A 107 -14.80 6.68 -12.09
CA ASN A 107 -14.51 8.02 -12.61
C ASN A 107 -13.02 8.16 -12.92
N ASN A 108 -12.64 8.94 -13.95
CA ASN A 108 -11.24 9.27 -14.24
C ASN A 108 -10.33 8.02 -14.40
N CYS A 109 -10.88 6.92 -14.95
CA CYS A 109 -10.17 5.65 -15.14
C CYS A 109 -9.30 5.68 -16.41
N LEU A 110 -8.02 5.32 -16.26
CA LEU A 110 -7.12 5.14 -17.41
C LEU A 110 -7.14 3.69 -17.92
N TYR A 111 -7.63 2.74 -17.11
CA TYR A 111 -7.85 1.33 -17.45
C TYR A 111 -8.93 0.73 -16.54
N THR A 112 -9.58 -0.34 -17.00
CA THR A 112 -10.69 -1.01 -16.31
C THR A 112 -10.31 -2.41 -15.84
#